data_AF-A0A7G8E4P6-F1
#
_entry.id   AF-A0A7G8E4P6-F1
#
_cell.length_a   1.000
_cell.length_b   1.000
_cell.length_c   1.000
_cell.angle_alpha   90.00
_cell.angle_beta   90.00
_cell.angle_gamma   90.00
#
_symmetry.space_group_name_H-M   'P 1'
#
loop_
_entity.id
_entity.type
_entity.pdbx_description
1 polymer ?
#
loop_
_entity_poly.entity_id
_entity_poly.type
_entity_poly.pdbx_seq_one_letter_code
_entity_poly.pdbx_strand_id
1 'polypeptide(L)'
;MSFDPRSLERLRELGRQLPARLPEPEKPASAPKASQVRHRVETEKNPEELFRELMKASQDGTVPEHLMDRLKQLEAQRKPSAQPSPFNNNDTTPALAAPARSQPGPGKNTQPKRPKVDPGSEEESLYVAFGQLLLEDEGDDV
;
A
#
# COMPACT_ATOMS: atom_id res chain seq x y z
N MET A 1 -54.17 -28.03 3.82
CA MET A 1 -53.84 -27.61 2.44
C MET A 1 -53.36 -28.85 1.69
N SER A 2 -54.16 -29.39 0.79
CA SER A 2 -53.83 -30.58 -0.02
C SER A 2 -53.32 -30.15 -1.40
N PHE A 3 -52.26 -30.79 -1.89
CA PHE A 3 -51.75 -30.58 -3.25
C PHE A 3 -52.54 -31.41 -4.26
N ASP A 4 -52.96 -30.79 -5.36
CA ASP A 4 -53.68 -31.42 -6.49
C ASP A 4 -52.72 -32.39 -7.23
N PRO A 5 -53.14 -33.58 -7.72
CA PRO A 5 -52.24 -34.58 -8.30
C PRO A 5 -51.46 -34.04 -9.50
N ARG A 6 -52.10 -33.14 -10.28
CA ARG A 6 -51.48 -32.44 -11.41
C ARG A 6 -50.34 -31.52 -10.99
N SER A 7 -50.41 -30.93 -9.79
CA SER A 7 -49.34 -30.07 -9.27
C SER A 7 -48.10 -30.89 -8.89
N LEU A 8 -48.28 -32.10 -8.36
CA LEU A 8 -47.18 -33.03 -8.08
C LEU A 8 -46.50 -33.53 -9.36
N GLU A 9 -47.29 -33.82 -10.40
CA GLU A 9 -46.77 -34.24 -11.70
C GLU A 9 -45.96 -33.12 -12.36
N ARG A 10 -46.49 -31.89 -12.40
CA ARG A 10 -45.76 -30.72 -12.89
C ARG A 10 -44.49 -30.43 -12.09
N LEU A 11 -44.51 -30.60 -10.77
CA LEU A 11 -43.32 -30.42 -9.93
C LEU A 11 -42.24 -31.46 -10.24
N ARG A 12 -42.63 -32.72 -10.48
CA ARG A 12 -41.72 -33.78 -10.93
C ARG A 12 -41.17 -33.51 -12.32
N GLU A 13 -41.98 -32.99 -13.24
CA GLU A 13 -41.54 -32.57 -14.58
C GLU A 13 -40.52 -31.44 -14.51
N LEU A 14 -40.76 -30.41 -13.69
CA LEU A 14 -39.81 -29.32 -13.47
C LEU A 14 -38.51 -29.82 -12.80
N GLY A 15 -38.60 -30.74 -11.85
CA GLY A 15 -37.42 -31.39 -11.26
C GLY A 15 -36.62 -32.25 -12.24
N ARG A 16 -37.22 -32.65 -13.36
CA ARG A 16 -36.58 -33.42 -14.45
C ARG A 16 -36.04 -32.55 -15.57
N GLN A 17 -36.48 -31.30 -15.69
CA GLN A 17 -35.95 -30.33 -16.65
C GLN A 17 -34.65 -29.73 -16.13
N LEU A 18 -33.59 -30.54 -16.05
CA LEU A 18 -32.24 -29.98 -15.94
C LEU A 18 -31.78 -29.57 -17.35
N PRO A 19 -31.39 -28.30 -17.58
CA PRO A 19 -30.79 -27.93 -18.85
C PRO A 19 -29.58 -28.82 -19.14
N ALA A 20 -29.29 -29.04 -20.42
CA ALA A 20 -28.13 -29.81 -20.85
C ALA A 20 -26.88 -29.31 -20.11
N ARG A 21 -26.11 -30.23 -19.53
CA ARG A 21 -24.87 -29.87 -18.85
C ARG A 21 -24.00 -29.11 -19.83
N LEU A 22 -23.50 -27.95 -19.39
CA LEU A 22 -22.46 -27.25 -20.11
C LEU A 22 -21.32 -28.23 -20.40
N PRO A 23 -20.66 -28.15 -21.57
CA PRO A 23 -19.52 -28.98 -21.86
C PRO A 23 -18.52 -28.86 -20.70
N GLU A 24 -18.13 -30.00 -20.12
CA GLU A 24 -17.09 -30.01 -19.10
C GLU A 24 -15.85 -29.36 -19.72
N PRO A 25 -15.23 -28.36 -19.06
CA PRO A 25 -13.96 -27.84 -19.54
C PRO A 25 -13.00 -29.02 -19.66
N GLU A 26 -12.31 -29.13 -20.79
CA GLU A 26 -11.36 -30.21 -21.02
C GLU A 26 -10.45 -30.34 -19.81
N LYS A 27 -10.52 -31.48 -19.11
CA LYS A 27 -9.61 -31.78 -18.02
C LYS A 27 -8.22 -31.68 -18.62
N PRO A 28 -7.36 -30.76 -18.16
CA PRO A 28 -6.00 -30.72 -18.66
C PRO A 28 -5.39 -32.08 -18.31
N ALA A 29 -5.09 -32.86 -19.35
CA ALA A 29 -4.22 -34.01 -19.24
C ALA A 29 -3.01 -33.58 -18.42
N SER A 30 -2.58 -34.43 -17.51
CA SER A 30 -1.48 -34.23 -16.56
C SER A 30 -0.22 -33.67 -17.23
N ALA A 31 -0.19 -32.37 -17.47
CA ALA A 31 1.02 -31.62 -17.73
C ALA A 31 1.70 -31.43 -16.37
N PRO A 32 3.05 -31.45 -16.31
CA PRO A 32 3.72 -31.08 -15.07
C PRO A 32 3.21 -29.68 -14.69
N LYS A 33 3.00 -29.43 -13.40
CA LYS A 33 2.61 -28.14 -12.81
C LYS A 33 3.72 -27.07 -12.99
N ALA A 34 4.44 -27.11 -14.10
CA ALA A 34 5.44 -26.16 -14.52
C ALA A 34 4.71 -25.01 -15.24
N SER A 35 4.79 -23.84 -14.63
CA SER A 35 4.36 -22.54 -15.17
C SER A 35 2.86 -22.36 -15.45
N GLN A 36 2.03 -22.49 -14.42
CA GLN A 36 1.06 -21.39 -14.28
C GLN A 36 1.92 -20.14 -14.12
N VAL A 37 1.83 -19.20 -15.07
CA VAL A 37 2.55 -17.94 -15.04
C VAL A 37 2.01 -17.17 -13.84
N ARG A 38 2.61 -17.39 -12.68
CA ARG A 38 2.24 -16.69 -11.46
C ARG A 38 2.54 -15.23 -11.68
N HIS A 39 1.59 -14.37 -11.34
CA HIS A 39 1.84 -12.95 -11.32
C HIS A 39 2.99 -12.67 -10.36
N ARG A 40 3.84 -11.69 -10.67
CA ARG A 40 5.01 -11.36 -9.86
C ARG A 40 4.65 -11.11 -8.39
N VAL A 41 3.50 -10.49 -8.15
CA VAL A 41 2.87 -10.27 -6.84
C VAL A 41 2.76 -11.56 -6.01
N GLU A 42 2.52 -12.71 -6.64
CA GLU A 42 2.38 -13.98 -5.95
C GLU A 42 3.72 -14.67 -5.67
N THR A 43 4.77 -14.35 -6.43
CA THR A 43 6.09 -14.97 -6.28
C THR A 43 7.02 -14.16 -5.39
N GLU A 44 6.75 -12.86 -5.23
CA GLU A 44 7.63 -11.94 -4.52
C GLU A 44 7.71 -12.26 -3.02
N LYS A 45 8.94 -12.18 -2.48
CA LYS A 45 9.27 -12.45 -1.07
C LYS A 45 9.74 -11.19 -0.35
N ASN A 46 10.19 -10.18 -1.09
CA ASN A 46 10.54 -8.89 -0.50
C ASN A 46 9.28 -8.04 -0.28
N PRO A 47 9.00 -7.58 0.95
CA PRO A 47 7.78 -6.82 1.23
C PRO A 47 7.73 -5.50 0.44
N GLU A 48 8.86 -4.83 0.24
CA GLU A 48 8.95 -3.58 -0.52
C GLU A 48 8.62 -3.78 -2.01
N GLU A 49 9.15 -4.83 -2.63
CA GLU A 49 8.89 -5.14 -4.04
C GLU A 49 7.46 -5.64 -4.25
N LEU A 50 6.96 -6.45 -3.32
CA LEU A 50 5.56 -6.90 -3.31
C LEU A 50 4.60 -5.70 -3.29
N PHE A 51 4.85 -4.72 -2.43
CA PHE A 51 4.04 -3.50 -2.37
C PHE A 51 4.09 -2.68 -3.67
N ARG A 52 5.29 -2.51 -4.26
CA ARG A 52 5.45 -1.80 -5.55
C ARG A 52 4.68 -2.49 -6.68
N GLU A 53 4.79 -3.81 -6.75
CA GLU A 53 4.10 -4.62 -7.76
C GLU A 53 2.58 -4.54 -7.56
N LEU A 54 2.10 -4.53 -6.32
CA LEU A 54 0.69 -4.34 -5.98
C LEU A 54 0.16 -2.97 -6.43
N MET A 55 0.89 -1.90 -6.16
CA MET A 55 0.54 -0.55 -6.62
C MET A 55 0.52 -0.44 -8.15
N LYS A 56 1.41 -1.17 -8.85
CA LYS A 56 1.45 -1.19 -10.31
C LYS A 56 0.32 -2.03 -10.91
N ALA A 57 -0.04 -3.13 -10.27
CA ALA A 57 -1.08 -4.04 -10.75
C ALA A 57 -2.49 -3.52 -10.46
N SER A 58 -2.67 -2.69 -9.44
CA SER A 58 -3.96 -2.11 -9.07
C SER A 58 -4.07 -0.66 -9.53
N GLN A 59 -4.70 -0.43 -10.69
CA GLN A 59 -5.02 0.91 -11.17
C GLN A 59 -6.08 1.60 -10.27
N ASP A 60 -6.95 0.80 -9.65
CA ASP A 60 -8.07 1.25 -8.82
C ASP A 60 -7.70 1.39 -7.33
N GLY A 61 -6.45 1.09 -6.94
CA GLY A 61 -5.98 1.11 -5.56
C GLY A 61 -6.60 0.06 -4.63
N THR A 62 -7.49 -0.80 -5.15
CA THR A 62 -8.10 -1.90 -4.40
C THR A 62 -7.20 -3.11 -4.45
N VAL A 63 -6.85 -3.66 -3.28
CA VAL A 63 -5.95 -4.83 -3.16
C VAL A 63 -6.68 -5.97 -2.44
N PRO A 64 -6.66 -7.20 -2.99
CA PRO A 64 -7.23 -8.37 -2.32
C PRO A 64 -6.65 -8.62 -0.92
N GLU A 65 -7.52 -9.00 0.02
CA GLU A 65 -7.20 -9.18 1.45
C GLU A 65 -6.01 -10.13 1.67
N HIS A 66 -6.00 -11.28 1.00
CA HIS A 66 -4.93 -12.28 1.15
C HIS A 66 -3.54 -11.75 0.75
N LEU A 67 -3.44 -10.79 -0.17
CA LEU A 67 -2.16 -10.17 -0.56
C LEU A 67 -1.68 -9.15 0.48
N MET A 68 -2.61 -8.45 1.13
CA MET A 68 -2.30 -7.57 2.26
C MET A 68 -1.83 -8.35 3.48
N ASP A 69 -2.49 -9.47 3.81
CA ASP A 69 -2.07 -10.29 4.93
C ASP A 69 -0.69 -10.90 4.71
N ARG A 70 -0.39 -11.31 3.48
CA ARG A 70 0.95 -11.75 3.11
C ARG A 70 1.98 -10.63 3.26
N LEU A 71 1.69 -9.41 2.80
CA LEU A 71 2.58 -8.26 2.97
C LEU A 71 2.88 -7.99 4.45
N LYS A 72 1.85 -7.99 5.31
CA LYS A 72 1.99 -7.82 6.77
C LYS A 72 2.86 -8.92 7.39
N GLN A 73 2.68 -10.18 6.97
CA GLN A 73 3.49 -11.30 7.46
C GLN A 73 4.97 -11.14 7.10
N LEU A 74 5.26 -10.73 5.86
CA LEU A 74 6.64 -10.50 5.41
C LEU A 74 7.28 -9.30 6.11
N GLU A 75 6.52 -8.24 6.39
CA GLU A 75 7.01 -7.10 7.17
C GLU A 75 7.27 -7.49 8.64
N ALA A 76 6.37 -8.25 9.26
CA ALA A 76 6.50 -8.69 10.64
C ALA A 76 7.72 -9.60 10.85
N GLN A 77 8.04 -10.43 9.86
CA GLN A 77 9.25 -11.26 9.87
C GLN A 77 10.56 -10.45 9.78
N ARG A 78 10.49 -9.13 9.51
CA ARG A 78 11.65 -8.28 9.21
C ARG A 78 12.16 -7.41 10.38
N LYS A 79 11.57 -7.41 11.58
CA LYS A 79 12.00 -6.48 12.68
C LYS A 79 12.82 -7.16 13.81
N PRO A 80 13.86 -6.51 14.39
CA PRO A 80 14.46 -5.20 14.08
C PRO A 80 16.00 -5.25 13.86
N SER A 81 16.46 -4.91 12.64
CA SER A 81 17.82 -4.38 12.42
C SER A 81 17.96 -3.50 11.18
N ALA A 82 16.97 -3.47 10.28
CA ALA A 82 16.93 -2.53 9.18
C ALA A 82 15.94 -1.41 9.48
N GLN A 83 16.46 -0.18 9.47
CA GLN A 83 15.69 1.06 9.49
C GLN A 83 14.54 1.02 8.47
N PRO A 84 13.46 1.80 8.67
CA PRO A 84 12.54 2.10 7.58
C PRO A 84 13.35 2.82 6.50
N SER A 85 13.71 2.12 5.42
CA SER A 85 14.26 2.75 4.23
C SER A 85 13.17 3.67 3.68
N PRO A 86 13.32 5.01 3.72
CA PRO A 86 12.49 5.85 2.88
C PRO A 86 12.87 5.49 1.45
N PHE A 87 11.88 5.15 0.65
CA PHE A 87 11.87 5.18 -0.81
C PHE A 87 13.21 5.57 -1.44
N ASN A 88 13.98 4.56 -1.88
CA ASN A 88 15.14 4.77 -2.73
C ASN A 88 14.63 5.18 -4.12
N ASN A 89 14.21 6.44 -4.24
CA ASN A 89 14.12 7.15 -5.49
C ASN A 89 15.49 7.77 -5.73
N ASN A 90 15.99 7.52 -6.92
CA ASN A 90 17.24 8.03 -7.43
C ASN A 90 17.11 9.55 -7.59
N ASP A 91 17.32 10.29 -6.51
CA ASP A 91 17.44 11.74 -6.50
C ASP A 91 18.50 12.13 -5.48
N THR A 92 19.43 12.97 -5.92
CA THR A 92 20.53 13.54 -5.16
C THR A 92 20.01 14.32 -3.95
N THR A 93 19.79 13.63 -2.82
CA THR A 93 19.48 14.28 -1.54
C THR A 93 20.74 14.28 -0.65
N PRO A 94 21.27 15.44 -0.22
CA PRO A 94 22.25 15.44 0.85
C PRO A 94 21.55 14.94 2.11
N ALA A 95 22.14 13.93 2.75
CA ALA A 95 21.61 13.32 3.96
C ALA A 95 21.30 14.39 5.03
N LEU A 96 20.02 14.56 5.34
CA LEU A 96 19.59 15.28 6.54
C LEU A 96 20.11 14.52 7.76
N ALA A 97 21.26 14.95 8.28
CA ALA A 97 21.66 14.62 9.63
C ALA A 97 20.57 15.14 10.57
N ALA A 98 19.95 14.23 11.32
CA ALA A 98 19.03 14.59 12.40
C ALA A 98 19.70 15.65 13.30
N PRO A 99 19.03 16.74 13.67
CA PRO A 99 19.62 17.71 14.57
C PRO A 99 19.92 16.98 15.89
N ALA A 100 21.21 16.94 16.25
CA ALA A 100 21.63 16.44 17.55
C ALA A 100 20.82 17.19 18.62
N ARG A 101 20.06 16.43 19.40
CA ARG A 101 19.21 16.92 20.48
C ARG A 101 20.09 17.68 21.48
N SER A 102 20.18 19.00 21.33
CA SER A 102 20.87 19.87 22.29
C SER A 102 20.07 19.84 23.58
N GLN A 103 20.72 19.38 24.65
CA GLN A 103 20.16 19.38 25.99
C GLN A 103 19.77 20.83 26.37
N PRO A 104 18.56 21.09 26.87
CA PRO A 104 18.17 22.42 27.29
C PRO A 104 18.91 22.75 28.60
N GLY A 105 20.01 23.50 28.48
CA GLY A 105 20.64 24.17 29.61
C GLY A 105 19.84 25.43 29.99
N PRO A 106 19.87 25.85 31.26
CA PRO A 106 19.04 26.95 31.73
C PRO A 106 19.58 28.29 31.18
N GLY A 107 18.70 29.06 30.54
CA GLY A 107 18.88 30.51 30.39
C GLY A 107 19.66 31.01 29.17
N LYS A 108 19.36 30.54 27.95
CA LYS A 108 19.79 31.24 26.73
C LYS A 108 18.63 31.41 25.76
N ASN A 109 18.23 32.66 25.56
CA ASN A 109 17.51 33.19 24.41
C ASN A 109 18.32 32.91 23.13
N THR A 110 18.26 31.67 22.65
CA THR A 110 18.87 31.25 21.38
C THR A 110 17.93 31.64 20.26
N GLN A 111 18.25 32.72 19.55
CA GLN A 111 17.59 32.99 18.28
C GLN A 111 17.83 31.81 17.32
N PRO A 112 16.80 31.35 16.60
CA PRO A 112 16.96 30.28 15.63
C PRO A 112 17.95 30.71 14.55
N LYS A 113 19.09 30.00 14.47
CA LYS A 113 20.10 30.24 13.45
C LYS A 113 19.63 29.58 12.16
N ARG A 114 19.43 30.35 11.10
CA ARG A 114 19.08 29.79 9.79
C ARG A 114 20.22 28.88 9.30
N PRO A 115 19.89 27.69 8.75
CA PRO A 115 20.88 26.87 8.06
C PRO A 115 21.47 27.64 6.87
N LYS A 116 22.67 27.23 6.43
CA LYS A 116 23.35 27.83 5.29
C LYS A 116 22.82 27.15 4.03
N VAL A 117 22.06 27.89 3.25
CA VAL A 117 21.25 27.45 2.11
C VAL A 117 21.66 28.31 0.90
N ASP A 118 21.72 27.74 -0.30
CA ASP A 118 22.13 28.50 -1.49
C ASP A 118 21.05 29.53 -1.89
N PRO A 119 21.42 30.78 -2.22
CA PRO A 119 20.45 31.82 -2.53
C PRO A 119 19.66 31.49 -3.81
N GLY A 120 18.32 31.51 -3.72
CA GLY A 120 17.41 31.19 -4.83
C GLY A 120 17.11 29.69 -5.01
N SER A 121 17.59 28.85 -4.10
CA SER A 121 17.25 27.43 -4.06
C SER A 121 15.83 27.19 -3.55
N GLU A 122 15.27 26.03 -3.89
CA GLU A 122 13.95 25.60 -3.40
C GLU A 122 13.92 25.51 -1.87
N GLU A 123 15.02 25.07 -1.26
CA GLU A 123 15.17 24.97 0.20
C GLU A 123 15.09 26.34 0.88
N GLU A 124 15.64 27.41 0.29
CA GLU A 124 15.49 28.77 0.84
C GLU A 124 14.03 29.21 0.81
N SER A 125 13.34 28.94 -0.30
CA SER A 125 11.92 29.25 -0.46
C SER A 125 11.06 28.53 0.58
N LEU A 126 11.36 27.26 0.85
CA LEU A 126 10.68 26.46 1.88
C LEU A 126 10.92 26.99 3.29
N TYR A 127 12.15 27.36 3.65
CA TYR A 127 12.44 27.95 4.96
C TYR A 127 11.77 29.32 5.15
N VAL A 128 11.68 30.11 4.09
CA VAL A 128 10.98 31.41 4.10
C VAL A 128 9.48 31.21 4.25
N ALA A 129 8.88 30.28 3.49
CA ALA A 129 7.45 29.97 3.57
C ALA A 129 7.06 29.43 4.95
N PHE A 130 7.84 28.50 5.51
CA PHE A 130 7.63 28.00 6.87
C PHE A 130 7.74 29.10 7.93
N GLY A 131 8.70 30.02 7.76
CA GLY A 131 8.83 31.19 8.63
C GLY A 131 7.60 32.10 8.58
N GLN A 132 7.04 32.34 7.40
CA GLN A 132 5.81 33.12 7.24
C GLN A 132 4.61 32.41 7.88
N LEU A 133 4.47 31.10 7.68
CA LEU A 133 3.39 30.30 8.27
C LEU A 133 3.37 30.38 9.80
N LEU A 134 4.55 30.33 10.44
CA LEU A 134 4.65 30.45 11.91
C LEU A 134 4.31 31.86 12.41
N LEU A 135 4.55 32.90 11.60
CA LEU A 135 4.20 34.27 11.94
C LEU A 135 2.75 34.61 11.63
N GLU A 136 2.11 33.94 10.66
CA GLU A 136 0.68 34.13 10.34
C GLU A 136 -0.23 33.64 11.46
N ASP A 137 0.12 32.55 12.16
CA ASP A 137 -0.73 31.99 13.23
C ASP A 137 -0.71 32.80 14.54
N GLU A 138 0.25 33.71 14.72
CA GLU A 138 0.35 34.57 15.91
C GLU A 138 -0.14 36.02 15.65
N GLY A 139 -0.71 36.26 14.46
CA GLY A 139 -1.20 37.58 14.02
C GLY A 139 -2.70 37.84 14.25
N ASP A 140 -3.47 36.85 14.68
CA ASP A 140 -4.95 36.92 14.76
C ASP A 140 -5.50 36.99 16.22
N ASP A 141 -4.81 37.70 17.10
CA ASP A 141 -5.35 38.13 18.41
C ASP A 141 -5.23 39.66 18.57
N VAL A 142 -6.16 40.41 17.95
CA VAL A 142 -6.50 41.81 18.31
C VAL A 142 -8.01 42.03 18.36
#